data_AF-A0AAJ6AS81-F1
#
_entry.id   AF-A0AAJ6AS81-F1
#
_cell.length_a   1.000
_cell.length_b   1.000
_cell.length_c   1.000
_cell.angle_alpha   90.00
_cell.angle_beta   90.00
_cell.angle_gamma   90.00
#
_symmetry.space_group_name_H-M   'P 1'
#
loop_
_entity.id
_entity.type
_entity.pdbx_description
1 polymer ?
#
loop_
_entity_poly.entity_id
_entity_poly.type
_entity_poly.pdbx_seq_one_letter_code
_entity_poly.pdbx_strand_id
1 'polypeptide(L)'
;MGTSPPERYHPPDAATRGDANGEEVSTPTLGVIGTGMVGREVARRAVDAGLDVVLSNSRGPESLAGLVAELGTRARAATAAEAADAGSLVVASVPLAAREQLPRAELSGKTVIDPMNYAPHSGFAIPELDSDELTSSELVQRHLANARVVKALHNIGPKQLTELFRPAGAPDRTALPLSGDDSDAKKEVADLLDALGFDTVDLGTLADSWRSEPNTPLYAAPYVGRPPSGLTAREYVAWVQQAPGVPVPAARVAELSAAAVRGPAGFRM
;
A
#
# COMPACT_ATOMS: atom_id res chain seq x y z
N MET A 1 3.50 -36.09 16.12
CA MET A 1 2.43 -35.08 16.24
C MET A 1 2.57 -34.15 15.05
N GLY A 2 1.79 -34.40 13.99
CA GLY A 2 1.84 -33.62 12.76
C GLY A 2 0.93 -32.40 12.89
N THR A 3 1.47 -31.21 12.66
CA THR A 3 0.69 -29.98 12.56
C THR A 3 0.14 -29.87 11.15
N SER A 4 -1.17 -29.97 11.00
CA SER A 4 -1.87 -29.68 9.74
C SER A 4 -1.63 -28.22 9.33
N PRO A 5 -1.50 -27.94 8.02
CA PRO A 5 -1.43 -26.56 7.53
C PRO A 5 -2.75 -25.82 7.78
N PRO A 6 -2.74 -24.48 7.92
CA PRO A 6 -3.95 -23.70 8.15
C PRO A 6 -4.91 -23.83 6.96
N GLU A 7 -6.20 -24.05 7.25
CA GLU A 7 -7.26 -24.12 6.25
C GLU A 7 -7.33 -22.82 5.45
N ARG A 8 -7.36 -22.94 4.12
CA ARG A 8 -7.66 -21.82 3.22
C ARG A 8 -9.11 -21.39 3.48
N TYR A 9 -9.29 -20.19 4.01
CA TYR A 9 -10.60 -19.55 4.08
C TYR A 9 -11.20 -19.45 2.68
N HIS A 10 -12.36 -20.07 2.48
CA HIS A 10 -13.20 -19.85 1.31
C HIS A 10 -14.28 -18.85 1.72
N PRO A 11 -14.28 -17.61 1.21
CA PRO A 11 -15.43 -16.75 1.38
C PRO A 11 -16.65 -17.40 0.71
N PRO A 12 -17.88 -17.19 1.22
CA PRO A 12 -19.08 -17.65 0.53
C PRO A 12 -19.11 -17.06 -0.88
N ASP A 13 -19.54 -17.85 -1.86
CA ASP A 13 -19.73 -17.42 -3.25
C ASP A 13 -20.39 -16.04 -3.26
N ALA A 14 -19.66 -15.05 -3.80
CA ALA A 14 -20.22 -13.76 -4.16
C ALA A 14 -21.10 -13.95 -5.40
N ALA A 15 -22.18 -14.72 -5.24
CA ALA A 15 -23.32 -14.65 -6.12
C ALA A 15 -23.87 -13.24 -6.01
N THR A 16 -23.91 -12.58 -7.16
CA THR A 16 -24.47 -11.26 -7.45
C THR A 16 -25.45 -10.76 -6.38
N ARG A 17 -25.00 -9.89 -5.48
CA ARG A 17 -25.91 -9.15 -4.61
C ARG A 17 -26.44 -7.96 -5.40
N GLY A 18 -27.54 -8.18 -6.11
CA GLY A 18 -28.33 -7.10 -6.67
C GLY A 18 -28.88 -6.22 -5.54
N ASP A 19 -28.82 -4.91 -5.72
CA ASP A 19 -29.54 -3.99 -4.87
C ASP A 19 -31.06 -4.07 -5.17
N ALA A 20 -31.87 -3.34 -4.40
CA ALA A 20 -33.32 -3.35 -4.54
C ALA A 20 -33.84 -2.84 -5.90
N ASN A 21 -32.95 -2.36 -6.79
CA ASN A 21 -33.29 -1.75 -8.08
C ASN A 21 -32.75 -2.52 -9.30
N GLY A 22 -31.98 -3.60 -9.12
CA GLY A 22 -31.55 -4.45 -10.22
C GLY A 22 -30.45 -3.85 -11.11
N GLU A 23 -29.72 -2.84 -10.61
CA GLU A 23 -28.49 -2.40 -11.28
C GLU A 23 -27.36 -3.40 -10.98
N GLU A 24 -26.66 -3.86 -12.03
CA GLU A 24 -25.38 -4.55 -11.86
C GLU A 24 -24.42 -3.60 -11.13
N VAL A 25 -24.23 -3.81 -9.83
CA VAL A 25 -23.16 -3.15 -9.10
C VAL A 25 -21.86 -3.69 -9.69
N SER A 26 -21.25 -2.93 -10.59
CA SER A 26 -19.94 -3.27 -11.16
C SER A 26 -18.97 -3.43 -10.00
N THR A 27 -18.35 -4.62 -9.89
CA THR A 27 -17.31 -4.88 -8.89
C THR A 27 -16.25 -3.76 -8.96
N PRO A 28 -15.91 -3.10 -7.85
CA PRO A 28 -14.87 -2.08 -7.85
C PRO A 28 -13.57 -2.64 -8.43
N THR A 29 -13.04 -1.97 -9.46
CA THR A 29 -11.77 -2.36 -10.09
C THR A 29 -10.62 -1.58 -9.44
N LEU A 30 -9.59 -2.30 -9.00
CA LEU A 30 -8.34 -1.75 -8.48
C LEU A 30 -7.28 -1.72 -9.58
N GLY A 31 -6.81 -0.53 -9.93
CA GLY A 31 -5.63 -0.36 -10.79
C GLY A 31 -4.35 -0.51 -9.96
N VAL A 32 -3.39 -1.32 -10.41
CA VAL A 32 -2.08 -1.44 -9.74
C VAL A 32 -0.97 -1.08 -10.72
N ILE A 33 -0.34 0.06 -10.48
CA ILE A 33 0.80 0.55 -11.28
C ILE A 33 2.08 0.25 -10.53
N GLY A 34 2.82 -0.74 -11.02
CA GLY A 34 4.02 -1.24 -10.36
C GLY A 34 3.74 -2.51 -9.56
N THR A 35 4.03 -3.65 -10.18
CA THR A 35 3.81 -4.97 -9.59
C THR A 35 5.10 -5.52 -8.95
N GLY A 36 5.67 -4.71 -8.05
CA GLY A 36 6.79 -5.07 -7.17
C GLY A 36 6.33 -5.90 -5.98
N MET A 37 7.08 -5.89 -4.87
CA MET A 37 6.73 -6.69 -3.69
C MET A 37 5.37 -6.27 -3.08
N VAL A 38 5.15 -4.98 -2.86
CA VAL A 38 3.89 -4.47 -2.27
C VAL A 38 2.73 -4.62 -3.26
N GLY A 39 2.86 -4.11 -4.49
CA GLY A 39 1.80 -4.19 -5.49
C GLY A 39 1.29 -5.62 -5.77
N ARG A 40 2.16 -6.65 -5.73
CA ARG A 40 1.76 -8.05 -5.86
C ARG A 40 0.88 -8.52 -4.71
N GLU A 41 1.27 -8.25 -3.47
CA GLU A 41 0.52 -8.71 -2.31
C GLU A 41 -0.82 -7.97 -2.15
N VAL A 42 -0.84 -6.67 -2.48
CA VAL A 42 -2.09 -5.92 -2.56
C VAL A 42 -3.04 -6.52 -3.61
N ALA A 43 -2.53 -6.85 -4.79
CA ALA A 43 -3.34 -7.49 -5.83
C ALA A 43 -3.91 -8.84 -5.40
N ARG A 44 -3.12 -9.68 -4.73
CA ARG A 44 -3.59 -10.94 -4.15
C ARG A 44 -4.73 -10.72 -3.18
N ARG A 45 -4.53 -9.84 -2.20
CA ARG A 45 -5.56 -9.53 -1.20
C ARG A 45 -6.81 -8.92 -1.81
N ALA A 46 -6.66 -8.07 -2.83
CA ALA A 46 -7.80 -7.49 -3.53
C ALA A 46 -8.63 -8.55 -4.25
N VAL A 47 -7.99 -9.50 -4.94
CA VAL A 47 -8.68 -10.65 -5.57
C VAL A 47 -9.33 -11.56 -4.52
N ASP A 48 -8.62 -11.86 -3.41
CA ASP A 48 -9.18 -12.66 -2.31
C ASP A 48 -10.41 -11.98 -1.67
N ALA A 49 -10.43 -10.64 -1.65
CA ALA A 49 -11.56 -9.82 -1.21
C ALA A 49 -12.67 -9.66 -2.29
N GLY A 50 -12.48 -10.25 -3.48
CA GLY A 50 -13.46 -10.27 -4.56
C GLY A 50 -13.43 -9.07 -5.50
N LEU A 51 -12.38 -8.23 -5.47
CA LEU A 51 -12.21 -7.12 -6.41
C LEU A 51 -11.62 -7.60 -7.74
N ASP A 52 -11.96 -6.88 -8.80
CA ASP A 52 -11.26 -7.02 -10.08
C ASP A 52 -9.98 -6.17 -10.07
N VAL A 53 -8.89 -6.68 -10.64
CA VAL A 53 -7.56 -6.06 -10.56
C VAL A 53 -6.93 -5.94 -11.95
N VAL A 54 -6.49 -4.72 -12.27
CA VAL A 54 -5.73 -4.44 -13.50
C VAL A 54 -4.29 -4.11 -13.14
N LEU A 55 -3.38 -5.01 -13.54
CA LEU A 55 -1.98 -4.98 -13.13
C LEU A 55 -1.11 -4.39 -14.24
N SER A 56 -0.16 -3.54 -13.87
CA SER A 56 0.89 -3.07 -14.77
C SER A 56 2.26 -3.03 -14.11
N ASN A 57 3.30 -3.07 -14.92
CA ASN A 57 4.67 -2.82 -14.50
C ASN A 57 5.48 -2.24 -15.69
N SER A 58 6.73 -1.87 -15.45
CA SER A 58 7.61 -1.26 -16.46
C SER A 58 8.15 -2.24 -17.51
N ARG A 59 7.95 -3.55 -17.34
CA ARG A 59 8.44 -4.63 -18.23
C ARG A 59 7.34 -5.17 -19.16
N GLY A 60 6.21 -4.47 -19.27
CA GLY A 60 5.10 -4.84 -20.14
C GLY A 60 4.14 -5.88 -19.53
N PRO A 61 2.88 -5.93 -20.03
CA PRO A 61 1.85 -6.86 -19.56
C PRO A 61 2.26 -8.34 -19.63
N GLU A 62 3.02 -8.72 -20.64
CA GLU A 62 3.49 -10.09 -20.88
C GLU A 62 4.35 -10.63 -19.73
N SER A 63 5.10 -9.74 -19.06
CA SER A 63 5.92 -10.10 -17.90
C SER A 63 5.09 -10.49 -16.66
N LEU A 64 3.78 -10.25 -16.69
CA LEU A 64 2.83 -10.54 -15.61
C LEU A 64 1.99 -11.79 -15.84
N ALA A 65 2.19 -12.50 -16.96
CA ALA A 65 1.38 -13.68 -17.31
C ALA A 65 1.29 -14.72 -16.17
N GLY A 66 2.41 -15.01 -15.50
CA GLY A 66 2.43 -15.94 -14.37
C GLY A 66 1.62 -15.47 -13.15
N LEU A 67 1.65 -14.17 -12.85
CA LEU A 67 0.88 -13.61 -11.75
C LEU A 67 -0.61 -13.55 -12.08
N VAL A 68 -0.98 -13.18 -13.31
CA VAL A 68 -2.37 -13.21 -13.77
C VAL A 68 -2.93 -14.62 -13.69
N ALA A 69 -2.17 -15.62 -14.15
CA ALA A 69 -2.59 -17.02 -14.07
C ALA A 69 -2.81 -17.48 -12.62
N GLU A 70 -1.98 -17.02 -11.69
CA GLU A 70 -2.11 -17.31 -10.26
C GLU A 70 -3.34 -16.65 -9.63
N LEU A 71 -3.63 -15.40 -10.01
CA LEU A 71 -4.76 -14.62 -9.49
C LEU A 71 -6.11 -14.99 -10.12
N GLY A 72 -6.10 -15.66 -11.28
CA GLY A 72 -7.32 -16.14 -11.95
C GLY A 72 -8.11 -15.04 -12.65
N THR A 73 -9.41 -15.28 -12.82
CA THR A 73 -10.28 -14.52 -13.75
C THR A 73 -10.53 -13.08 -13.36
N ARG A 74 -10.29 -12.71 -12.10
CA ARG A 74 -10.44 -11.34 -11.60
C ARG A 74 -9.22 -10.45 -11.88
N ALA A 75 -8.13 -11.02 -12.39
CA ALA A 75 -6.92 -10.26 -12.70
C ALA A 75 -6.63 -10.25 -14.21
N ARG A 76 -6.17 -9.09 -14.70
CA ARG A 76 -5.56 -8.99 -16.04
C ARG A 76 -4.34 -8.08 -16.00
N ALA A 77 -3.41 -8.30 -16.92
CA ALA A 77 -2.27 -7.42 -17.13
C ALA A 77 -2.58 -6.36 -18.19
N ALA A 78 -2.04 -5.16 -18.03
CA ALA A 78 -2.22 -4.02 -18.91
C ALA A 78 -1.03 -3.05 -18.83
N THR A 79 -1.04 -2.02 -19.66
CA THR A 79 -0.13 -0.88 -19.53
C THR A 79 -0.47 -0.04 -18.30
N ALA A 80 0.44 0.85 -17.88
CA ALA A 80 0.19 1.75 -16.76
C ALA A 80 -1.01 2.68 -17.00
N ALA A 81 -1.16 3.19 -18.22
CA ALA A 81 -2.29 4.04 -18.61
C ALA A 81 -3.62 3.27 -18.54
N GLU A 82 -3.68 2.04 -19.08
CA GLU A 82 -4.89 1.21 -19.02
C GLU A 82 -5.24 0.76 -17.59
N ALA A 83 -4.24 0.52 -16.73
CA ALA A 83 -4.46 0.22 -15.32
C ALA A 83 -4.98 1.45 -14.55
N ALA A 84 -4.45 2.64 -14.85
CA ALA A 84 -4.95 3.90 -14.30
C ALA A 84 -6.40 4.16 -14.72
N ASP A 85 -6.68 4.04 -16.02
CA ASP A 85 -8.00 4.33 -16.60
C ASP A 85 -9.09 3.40 -16.02
N ALA A 86 -8.83 2.08 -16.02
CA ALA A 86 -9.77 1.08 -15.52
C ALA A 86 -9.97 1.11 -14.00
N GLY A 87 -8.98 1.57 -13.24
CA GLY A 87 -9.05 1.63 -11.78
C GLY A 87 -10.00 2.72 -11.30
N SER A 88 -10.99 2.33 -10.51
CA SER A 88 -11.78 3.27 -9.68
C SER A 88 -10.92 3.87 -8.55
N LEU A 89 -9.98 3.05 -8.07
CA LEU A 89 -8.93 3.37 -7.11
C LEU A 89 -7.61 2.84 -7.69
N VAL A 90 -6.49 3.56 -7.52
CA VAL A 90 -5.21 3.16 -8.12
C VAL A 90 -4.09 3.09 -7.08
N VAL A 91 -3.38 1.97 -7.00
CA VAL A 91 -2.16 1.82 -6.19
C VAL A 91 -0.94 2.09 -7.07
N ALA A 92 -0.22 3.18 -6.78
CA ALA A 92 0.99 3.59 -7.49
C ALA A 92 2.26 3.01 -6.83
N SER A 93 2.43 1.69 -6.89
CA SER A 93 3.55 0.96 -6.28
C SER A 93 4.82 0.91 -7.14
N VAL A 94 5.34 2.07 -7.53
CA VAL A 94 6.63 2.24 -8.23
C VAL A 94 7.72 2.77 -7.27
N PRO A 95 9.03 2.67 -7.60
CA PRO A 95 10.04 3.44 -6.88
C PRO A 95 9.77 4.94 -7.00
N LEU A 96 10.03 5.73 -5.95
CA LEU A 96 9.81 7.20 -5.97
C LEU A 96 10.59 7.89 -7.11
N ALA A 97 11.78 7.37 -7.45
CA ALA A 97 12.57 7.83 -8.59
C ALA A 97 11.83 7.73 -9.95
N ALA A 98 10.86 6.82 -10.06
CA ALA A 98 10.04 6.61 -11.25
C ALA A 98 8.68 7.31 -11.19
N ARG A 99 8.40 8.12 -10.16
CA ARG A 99 7.09 8.82 -9.98
C ARG A 99 6.65 9.61 -11.22
N GLU A 100 7.60 10.18 -11.96
CA GLU A 100 7.33 10.99 -13.15
C GLU A 100 6.78 10.15 -14.33
N GLN A 101 6.94 8.83 -14.28
CA GLN A 101 6.40 7.89 -15.27
C GLN A 101 4.91 7.55 -15.02
N LEU A 102 4.34 8.01 -13.90
CA LEU A 102 2.92 7.80 -13.62
C LEU A 102 2.05 8.56 -14.62
N PRO A 103 1.00 7.93 -15.17
CA PRO A 103 0.16 8.48 -16.24
C PRO A 103 -0.77 9.58 -15.70
N ARG A 104 -0.29 10.83 -15.73
CA ARG A 104 -0.97 11.99 -15.11
C ARG A 104 -2.39 12.22 -15.66
N ALA A 105 -2.58 12.03 -16.97
CA ALA A 105 -3.85 12.32 -17.63
C ALA A 105 -4.94 11.33 -17.17
N GLU A 106 -4.60 10.04 -17.17
CA GLU A 106 -5.47 8.94 -16.79
C GLU A 106 -5.74 8.93 -15.27
N LEU A 107 -4.81 9.46 -14.46
CA LEU A 107 -4.97 9.58 -13.01
C LEU A 107 -5.73 10.84 -12.57
N SER A 108 -6.06 11.75 -13.49
CA SER A 108 -6.77 12.98 -13.15
C SER A 108 -8.14 12.68 -12.53
N GLY A 109 -8.44 13.28 -11.37
CA GLY A 109 -9.67 13.09 -10.59
C GLY A 109 -9.72 11.80 -9.77
N LYS A 110 -8.81 10.85 -10.01
CA LYS A 110 -8.79 9.56 -9.32
C LYS A 110 -8.15 9.66 -7.94
N THR A 111 -8.56 8.77 -7.04
CA THR A 111 -7.84 8.53 -5.79
C THR A 111 -6.65 7.62 -6.06
N VAL A 112 -5.46 8.06 -5.63
CA VAL A 112 -4.20 7.36 -5.86
C VAL A 112 -3.55 7.03 -4.52
N ILE A 113 -3.39 5.74 -4.25
CA ILE A 113 -2.68 5.23 -3.08
C ILE A 113 -1.18 5.26 -3.38
N ASP A 114 -0.45 6.00 -2.57
CA ASP A 114 1.00 6.15 -2.62
C ASP A 114 1.70 5.32 -1.52
N PRO A 115 2.23 4.12 -1.85
CA PRO A 115 3.07 3.33 -0.96
C PRO A 115 4.57 3.67 -1.06
N MET A 116 4.95 4.73 -1.77
CA MET A 116 6.34 5.03 -2.06
C MET A 116 7.08 5.59 -0.84
N ASN A 117 8.38 5.30 -0.79
CA ASN A 117 9.29 5.81 0.23
C ASN A 117 10.48 6.51 -0.44
N TYR A 118 10.94 7.60 0.16
CA TYR A 118 12.20 8.23 -0.22
C TYR A 118 13.37 7.40 0.30
N ALA A 119 14.31 7.07 -0.58
CA ALA A 119 15.53 6.33 -0.26
C ALA A 119 16.68 6.96 -1.06
N PRO A 120 17.27 8.06 -0.57
CA PRO A 120 18.37 8.72 -1.26
C PRO A 120 19.58 7.79 -1.40
N HIS A 121 20.24 7.85 -2.54
CA HIS A 121 21.47 7.11 -2.81
C HIS A 121 22.35 7.85 -3.82
N SER A 122 23.54 7.33 -4.09
CA SER A 122 24.40 7.87 -5.15
C SER A 122 23.64 7.88 -6.48
N GLY A 123 23.42 9.07 -7.05
CA GLY A 123 22.66 9.28 -8.29
C GLY A 123 21.15 9.56 -8.12
N PHE A 124 20.61 9.55 -6.90
CA PHE A 124 19.22 9.94 -6.64
C PHE A 124 19.08 10.62 -5.28
N ALA A 125 18.82 11.92 -5.31
CA ALA A 125 18.46 12.73 -4.16
C ALA A 125 17.53 13.84 -4.63
N ILE A 126 16.63 14.30 -3.76
CA ILE A 126 15.66 15.36 -4.06
C ILE A 126 15.86 16.45 -3.01
N PRO A 127 16.43 17.61 -3.39
CA PRO A 127 16.77 18.67 -2.45
C PRO A 127 15.60 19.11 -1.56
N GLU A 128 14.38 19.21 -2.11
CA GLU A 128 13.19 19.60 -1.35
C GLU A 128 12.77 18.56 -0.29
N LEU A 129 13.11 17.29 -0.48
CA LEU A 129 12.91 16.26 0.55
C LEU A 129 14.04 16.29 1.57
N ASP A 130 15.28 16.50 1.11
CA ASP A 130 16.46 16.57 1.98
C ASP A 130 16.43 17.78 2.93
N SER A 131 15.77 18.86 2.52
CA SER A 131 15.56 20.09 3.32
C SER A 131 14.26 20.09 4.12
N ASP A 132 13.48 19.00 4.07
CA ASP A 132 12.15 18.89 4.70
C ASP A 132 11.12 19.91 4.20
N GLU A 133 11.34 20.54 3.04
CA GLU A 133 10.38 21.47 2.40
C GLU A 133 9.09 20.75 2.01
N LEU A 134 9.20 19.50 1.53
CA LEU A 134 8.07 18.62 1.21
C LEU A 134 8.25 17.24 1.85
N THR A 135 7.15 16.56 2.09
CA THR A 135 7.11 15.11 2.29
C THR A 135 7.17 14.36 0.94
N SER A 136 7.50 13.07 0.96
CA SER A 136 7.62 12.32 -0.30
C SER A 136 6.30 12.24 -1.05
N SER A 137 5.18 12.22 -0.33
CA SER A 137 3.84 12.13 -0.92
C SER A 137 3.31 13.49 -1.38
N GLU A 138 3.71 14.61 -0.78
CA GLU A 138 3.48 15.95 -1.36
C GLU A 138 4.22 16.11 -2.71
N LEU A 139 5.42 15.56 -2.83
CA LEU A 139 6.13 15.52 -4.10
C LEU A 139 5.40 14.69 -5.17
N VAL A 140 4.77 13.57 -4.78
CA VAL A 140 3.93 12.77 -5.68
C VAL A 140 2.66 13.54 -6.07
N GLN A 141 1.97 14.17 -5.12
CA GLN A 141 0.81 15.03 -5.37
C GLN A 141 1.15 16.19 -6.31
N ARG A 142 2.34 16.79 -6.21
CA ARG A 142 2.81 17.84 -7.13
C ARG A 142 2.89 17.35 -8.58
N HIS A 143 3.33 16.11 -8.81
CA HIS A 143 3.30 15.49 -10.15
C HIS A 143 1.86 15.19 -10.58
N LEU A 144 1.09 14.56 -9.70
CA LEU A 144 -0.30 14.18 -9.92
C LEU A 144 -1.29 15.28 -9.50
N ALA A 145 -1.05 16.53 -9.92
CA ALA A 145 -1.73 17.73 -9.41
C ALA A 145 -3.26 17.68 -9.43
N ASN A 146 -3.85 16.90 -10.34
CA ASN A 146 -5.31 16.76 -10.47
C ASN A 146 -5.86 15.47 -9.86
N ALA A 147 -5.02 14.63 -9.25
CA ALA A 147 -5.44 13.42 -8.54
C ALA A 147 -5.60 13.71 -7.04
N ARG A 148 -6.26 12.80 -6.32
CA ARG A 148 -6.39 12.82 -4.86
C ARG A 148 -5.41 11.79 -4.27
N VAL A 149 -4.19 12.21 -3.94
CA VAL A 149 -3.16 11.30 -3.42
C VAL A 149 -3.38 11.00 -1.94
N VAL A 150 -3.30 9.73 -1.57
CA VAL A 150 -3.34 9.25 -0.19
C VAL A 150 -2.13 8.37 0.07
N LYS A 151 -1.29 8.75 1.02
CA LYS A 151 -0.17 7.92 1.46
C LYS A 151 -0.68 6.77 2.31
N ALA A 152 -0.43 5.53 1.92
CA ALA A 152 -0.77 4.33 2.71
C ALA A 152 0.08 3.13 2.25
N LEU A 153 0.09 2.01 2.99
CA LEU A 153 0.83 0.77 2.68
C LEU A 153 2.37 0.89 2.63
N HIS A 154 2.93 2.10 2.73
CA HIS A 154 4.37 2.38 2.67
C HIS A 154 5.17 1.84 3.87
N ASN A 155 4.53 1.71 5.03
CA ASN A 155 5.15 1.47 6.33
C ASN A 155 5.21 -0.01 6.74
N ILE A 156 4.66 -0.91 5.93
CA ILE A 156 4.58 -2.35 6.18
C ILE A 156 5.26 -3.13 5.04
N GLY A 157 5.94 -4.23 5.37
CA GLY A 157 6.60 -5.08 4.38
C GLY A 157 5.64 -6.08 3.70
N PRO A 158 6.04 -6.65 2.55
CA PRO A 158 5.20 -7.57 1.76
C PRO A 158 4.85 -8.86 2.52
N LYS A 159 5.80 -9.40 3.28
CA LYS A 159 5.57 -10.58 4.11
C LYS A 159 4.50 -10.29 5.17
N GLN A 160 4.60 -9.14 5.84
CA GLN A 160 3.65 -8.76 6.88
C GLN A 160 2.26 -8.45 6.30
N LEU A 161 2.17 -7.85 5.11
CA LEU A 161 0.89 -7.72 4.39
C LEU A 161 0.21 -9.09 4.13
N THR A 162 1.00 -10.14 3.94
CA THR A 162 0.49 -11.51 3.75
C THR A 162 0.09 -12.20 5.04
N GLU A 163 0.75 -11.89 6.16
CA GLU A 163 0.57 -12.60 7.44
C GLU A 163 -0.41 -11.91 8.39
N LEU A 164 -0.56 -10.59 8.27
CA LEU A 164 -1.31 -9.76 9.23
C LEU A 164 -2.74 -9.43 8.81
N PHE A 165 -3.18 -9.84 7.63
CA PHE A 165 -4.58 -9.63 7.24
C PHE A 165 -5.51 -10.41 8.18
N ARG A 166 -6.58 -9.76 8.62
CA ARG A 166 -7.63 -10.37 9.45
C ARG A 166 -9.00 -9.87 9.01
N PRO A 167 -10.05 -10.70 9.13
CA PRO A 167 -11.41 -10.26 8.89
C PRO A 167 -11.79 -9.10 9.83
N ALA A 168 -12.74 -8.28 9.41
CA ALA A 168 -13.24 -7.18 10.22
C ALA A 168 -13.71 -7.66 11.60
N GLY A 169 -13.34 -6.91 12.65
CA GLY A 169 -13.67 -7.22 14.04
C GLY A 169 -12.77 -8.25 14.73
N ALA A 170 -11.79 -8.82 14.04
CA ALA A 170 -10.80 -9.69 14.69
C ALA A 170 -10.00 -8.92 15.76
N PRO A 171 -9.78 -9.49 16.96
CA PRO A 171 -9.11 -8.79 18.06
C PRO A 171 -7.61 -8.54 17.80
N ASP A 172 -7.00 -9.28 16.88
CA ASP A 172 -5.60 -9.17 16.48
C ASP A 172 -5.43 -8.46 15.11
N ARG A 173 -6.42 -7.63 14.71
CA ARG A 173 -6.34 -6.88 13.47
C ARG A 173 -5.27 -5.80 13.53
N THR A 174 -4.52 -5.69 12.44
CA THR A 174 -3.44 -4.72 12.30
C THR A 174 -3.97 -3.43 11.68
N ALA A 175 -3.58 -2.30 12.24
CA ALA A 175 -3.88 -0.98 11.70
C ALA A 175 -2.72 -0.43 10.86
N LEU A 176 -3.05 0.24 9.77
CA LEU A 176 -2.11 0.96 8.91
C LEU A 176 -2.41 2.46 8.94
N PRO A 177 -1.38 3.33 8.96
CA PRO A 177 -1.58 4.76 8.83
C PRO A 177 -1.98 5.14 7.41
N LEU A 178 -2.78 6.19 7.30
CA LEU A 178 -3.01 6.90 6.05
C LEU A 178 -2.95 8.41 6.25
N SER A 179 -2.59 9.13 5.19
CA SER A 179 -2.51 10.59 5.17
C SER A 179 -2.94 11.10 3.79
N GLY A 180 -3.70 12.20 3.75
CA GLY A 180 -4.24 12.74 2.50
C GLY A 180 -5.03 14.01 2.74
N ASP A 181 -5.06 14.89 1.74
CA ASP A 181 -5.69 16.23 1.87
C ASP A 181 -7.18 16.21 1.52
N ASP A 182 -7.66 15.15 0.87
CA ASP A 182 -9.06 14.94 0.49
C ASP A 182 -9.68 13.86 1.40
N SER A 183 -10.76 14.21 2.10
CA SER A 183 -11.41 13.31 3.06
C SER A 183 -12.12 12.12 2.41
N ASP A 184 -12.70 12.32 1.22
CA ASP A 184 -13.43 11.28 0.52
C ASP A 184 -12.45 10.24 -0.03
N ALA A 185 -11.33 10.70 -0.58
CA ALA A 185 -10.22 9.86 -0.99
C ALA A 185 -9.66 9.05 0.20
N LYS A 186 -9.44 9.68 1.37
CA LYS A 186 -9.03 8.96 2.57
C LYS A 186 -10.03 7.88 2.98
N LYS A 187 -11.33 8.17 2.87
CA LYS A 187 -12.38 7.19 3.14
C LYS A 187 -12.36 6.02 2.14
N GLU A 188 -12.25 6.30 0.85
CA GLU A 188 -12.12 5.26 -0.20
C GLU A 188 -10.94 4.33 0.08
N VAL A 189 -9.79 4.88 0.49
CA VAL A 189 -8.61 4.11 0.86
C VAL A 189 -8.80 3.33 2.16
N ALA A 190 -9.48 3.91 3.15
CA ALA A 190 -9.81 3.21 4.38
C ALA A 190 -10.73 2.01 4.14
N ASP A 191 -11.75 2.18 3.28
CA ASP A 191 -12.65 1.10 2.88
C ASP A 191 -11.89 -0.02 2.12
N LEU A 192 -10.95 0.34 1.24
CA LEU A 192 -10.08 -0.66 0.61
C LEU A 192 -9.25 -1.41 1.66
N LEU A 193 -8.55 -0.70 2.55
CA LEU A 193 -7.71 -1.33 3.57
C LEU A 193 -8.53 -2.25 4.49
N ASP A 194 -9.77 -1.86 4.81
CA ASP A 194 -10.71 -2.71 5.54
C ASP A 194 -10.98 -4.02 4.78
N ALA A 195 -11.33 -3.93 3.49
CA ALA A 195 -11.54 -5.08 2.62
C ALA A 195 -10.30 -5.98 2.50
N LEU A 196 -9.09 -5.39 2.51
CA LEU A 196 -7.82 -6.12 2.50
C LEU A 196 -7.45 -6.73 3.87
N GLY A 197 -8.24 -6.46 4.91
CA GLY A 197 -8.09 -7.05 6.24
C GLY A 197 -7.30 -6.23 7.25
N PHE A 198 -7.25 -4.91 7.08
CA PHE A 198 -6.52 -3.98 7.94
C PHE A 198 -7.42 -2.87 8.50
N ASP A 199 -7.20 -2.48 9.74
CA ASP A 199 -7.74 -1.24 10.29
C ASP A 199 -6.94 -0.04 9.76
N THR A 200 -7.45 1.17 9.96
CA THR A 200 -6.75 2.40 9.56
C THR A 200 -6.67 3.43 10.68
N VAL A 201 -5.61 4.24 10.64
CA VAL A 201 -5.46 5.44 11.46
C VAL A 201 -5.14 6.61 10.54
N ASP A 202 -6.06 7.57 10.47
CA ASP A 202 -5.85 8.82 9.73
C ASP A 202 -4.86 9.70 10.52
N LEU A 203 -3.72 10.02 9.90
CA LEU A 203 -2.69 10.86 10.48
C LEU A 203 -2.83 12.34 10.08
N GLY A 204 -3.82 12.68 9.25
CA GLY A 204 -4.06 14.04 8.80
C GLY A 204 -3.76 14.24 7.31
N THR A 205 -3.07 15.34 7.02
CA THR A 205 -2.76 15.81 5.65
C THR A 205 -1.55 15.09 5.06
N LEU A 206 -1.27 15.28 3.76
CA LEU A 206 -0.01 14.79 3.18
C LEU A 206 1.21 15.42 3.87
N ALA A 207 1.11 16.66 4.35
CA ALA A 207 2.16 17.30 5.13
C ALA A 207 2.40 16.63 6.50
N ASP A 208 1.44 15.87 7.03
CA ASP A 208 1.59 15.06 8.26
C ASP A 208 2.16 13.66 8.00
N SER A 209 2.27 13.27 6.73
CA SER A 209 2.60 11.90 6.33
C SER A 209 4.02 11.46 6.72
N TRP A 210 4.93 12.41 6.98
CA TRP A 210 6.27 12.12 7.50
C TRP A 210 6.24 11.34 8.82
N ARG A 211 5.16 11.42 9.61
CA ARG A 211 5.01 10.73 10.91
C ARG A 211 5.05 9.20 10.81
N SER A 212 4.84 8.64 9.61
CA SER A 212 4.93 7.22 9.33
C SER A 212 5.98 6.85 8.29
N GLU A 213 6.77 7.83 7.81
CA GLU A 213 7.84 7.63 6.82
C GLU A 213 9.11 7.02 7.43
N PRO A 214 10.08 6.58 6.61
CA PRO A 214 11.36 6.06 7.10
C PRO A 214 12.02 6.96 8.15
N ASN A 215 12.74 6.33 9.08
CA ASN A 215 13.34 6.94 10.28
C ASN A 215 12.36 7.38 11.37
N THR A 216 11.06 7.07 11.25
CA THR A 216 10.10 7.25 12.36
C THR A 216 9.83 5.94 13.11
N PRO A 217 9.32 6.01 14.35
CA PRO A 217 8.96 4.82 15.13
C PRO A 217 7.86 3.95 14.50
N LEU A 218 7.04 4.53 13.62
CA LEU A 218 5.90 3.84 12.99
C LEU A 218 6.28 3.10 11.69
N TYR A 219 7.48 3.34 11.18
CA TYR A 219 7.93 2.74 9.94
C TYR A 219 8.55 1.35 10.16
N ALA A 220 7.92 0.31 9.62
CA ALA A 220 8.30 -1.11 9.61
C ALA A 220 8.44 -1.79 10.99
N ALA A 221 9.23 -1.22 11.91
CA ALA A 221 9.57 -1.76 13.23
C ALA A 221 8.37 -2.29 14.03
N PRO A 222 7.21 -1.61 14.13
CA PRO A 222 6.09 -2.11 14.92
C PRO A 222 5.48 -3.41 14.37
N TYR A 223 5.56 -3.60 13.06
CA TYR A 223 4.95 -4.72 12.34
C TYR A 223 5.84 -5.96 12.31
N VAL A 224 7.03 -5.85 12.87
CA VAL A 224 8.02 -6.92 12.96
C VAL A 224 8.38 -7.12 14.43
N GLY A 225 8.82 -8.33 14.77
CA GLY A 225 9.20 -8.65 16.14
C GLY A 225 10.42 -7.89 16.64
N ARG A 226 11.05 -8.41 17.68
CA ARG A 226 12.32 -7.85 18.15
C ARG A 226 13.46 -8.25 17.20
N PRO A 227 14.24 -7.31 16.66
CA PRO A 227 15.39 -7.66 15.84
C PRO A 227 16.47 -8.39 16.67
N PRO A 228 17.26 -9.29 16.05
CA PRO A 228 18.51 -9.75 16.61
C PRO A 228 19.42 -8.59 17.04
N SER A 229 20.19 -8.78 18.10
CA SER A 229 21.18 -7.78 18.53
C SER A 229 22.37 -7.74 17.58
N GLY A 230 22.92 -6.56 17.34
CA GLY A 230 24.18 -6.38 16.61
C GLY A 230 24.07 -6.36 15.09
N LEU A 231 22.87 -6.25 14.53
CA LEU A 231 22.69 -6.09 13.08
C LEU A 231 23.24 -4.74 12.60
N THR A 232 23.93 -4.76 11.47
CA THR A 232 24.17 -3.56 10.66
C THR A 232 22.85 -3.04 10.07
N ALA A 233 22.82 -1.80 9.57
CA ALA A 233 21.63 -1.25 8.92
C ALA A 233 21.13 -2.12 7.75
N ARG A 234 22.06 -2.63 6.92
CA ARG A 234 21.72 -3.51 5.80
C ARG A 234 21.13 -4.85 6.25
N GLU A 235 21.70 -5.45 7.29
CA GLU A 235 21.18 -6.71 7.84
C GLU A 235 19.83 -6.50 8.53
N TYR A 236 19.63 -5.36 9.19
CA TYR A 236 18.34 -4.99 9.76
C TYR A 236 17.26 -4.88 8.67
N VAL A 237 17.55 -4.19 7.56
CA VAL A 237 16.61 -4.09 6.43
C VAL A 237 16.29 -5.48 5.86
N ALA A 238 17.31 -6.33 5.65
CA ALA A 238 17.10 -7.68 5.16
C ALA A 238 16.26 -8.53 6.14
N TRP A 239 16.49 -8.38 7.44
CA TRP A 239 15.74 -9.06 8.49
C TRP A 239 14.28 -8.61 8.52
N VAL A 240 13.99 -7.30 8.47
CA VAL A 240 12.62 -6.75 8.45
C VAL A 240 11.79 -7.38 7.32
N GLN A 241 12.37 -7.56 6.14
CA GLN A 241 11.69 -8.14 4.98
C GLN A 241 11.29 -9.61 5.16
N GLN A 242 11.93 -10.32 6.10
CA GLN A 242 11.72 -11.76 6.34
C GLN A 242 11.15 -12.07 7.73
N ALA A 243 11.08 -11.09 8.62
CA ALA A 243 10.57 -11.26 9.97
C ALA A 243 9.07 -11.66 9.95
N PRO A 244 8.62 -12.54 10.85
CA PRO A 244 7.19 -12.78 11.03
C PRO A 244 6.44 -11.49 11.37
N GLY A 245 5.21 -11.37 10.88
CA GLY A 245 4.33 -10.25 11.22
C GLY A 245 3.96 -10.22 12.69
N VAL A 246 3.98 -9.02 13.27
CA VAL A 246 3.44 -8.72 14.59
C VAL A 246 2.21 -7.81 14.44
N PRO A 247 1.04 -8.22 14.97
CA PRO A 247 -0.14 -7.36 14.93
C PRO A 247 0.06 -6.03 15.65
N VAL A 248 -0.38 -4.94 15.02
CA VAL A 248 -0.26 -3.58 15.57
C VAL A 248 -1.66 -2.96 15.67
N PRO A 249 -2.24 -2.79 16.87
CA PRO A 249 -3.56 -2.21 17.00
C PRO A 249 -3.55 -0.70 16.69
N ALA A 250 -4.71 -0.14 16.31
CA ALA A 250 -4.86 1.28 15.99
C ALA A 250 -4.34 2.23 17.10
N ALA A 251 -4.59 1.89 18.37
CA ALA A 251 -4.08 2.67 19.50
C ALA A 251 -2.54 2.77 19.51
N ARG A 252 -1.83 1.70 19.12
CA ARG A 252 -0.37 1.71 19.04
C ARG A 252 0.12 2.53 17.84
N VAL A 253 -0.57 2.47 16.71
CA VAL A 253 -0.28 3.33 15.56
C VAL A 253 -0.42 4.80 15.92
N ALA A 254 -1.51 5.17 16.60
CA ALA A 254 -1.76 6.55 17.07
C ALA A 254 -0.72 7.03 18.10
N GLU A 255 -0.32 6.17 19.04
CA GLU A 255 0.74 6.49 20.01
C GLU A 255 2.08 6.78 19.31
N LEU A 256 2.47 5.91 18.37
CA LEU A 256 3.75 6.03 17.67
C LEU A 256 3.80 7.23 16.73
N SER A 257 2.71 7.55 16.04
CA SER A 257 2.64 8.73 15.16
C SER A 257 2.63 10.04 15.95
N ALA A 258 2.01 10.06 17.14
CA ALA A 258 2.04 11.20 18.04
C ALA A 258 3.43 11.43 18.64
N ALA A 259 4.17 10.36 18.92
CA ALA A 259 5.54 10.42 19.44
C ALA A 259 6.61 10.64 18.35
N ALA A 260 6.25 10.58 17.06
CA ALA A 260 7.19 10.77 15.97
C ALA A 260 7.80 12.18 15.99
N VAL A 261 9.11 12.23 15.79
CA VAL A 261 9.88 13.48 15.63
C VAL A 261 10.43 13.50 14.22
N ARG A 262 10.23 14.61 13.50
CA ARG A 262 10.68 14.73 12.12
C ARG A 262 12.21 14.80 12.10
N GLY A 263 12.83 13.76 11.57
CA GLY A 263 14.25 13.70 11.26
C GLY A 263 14.50 13.83 9.76
N PRO A 264 15.75 13.62 9.31
CA PRO A 264 16.06 13.65 7.88
C PRO A 264 15.18 12.71 7.08
N ALA A 265 14.62 13.20 5.98
CA ALA A 265 13.76 12.41 5.12
C ALA A 265 14.48 11.19 4.52
N GLY A 266 13.74 10.09 4.44
CA GLY A 266 14.09 8.89 3.69
C GLY A 266 15.16 7.99 4.31
N PHE A 267 15.31 6.78 3.75
CA PHE A 267 16.33 5.83 4.18
C PHE A 267 17.73 6.30 3.81
N ARG A 268 18.50 6.75 4.80
CA ARG A 268 19.94 6.99 4.66
C ARG A 268 20.66 5.73 5.16
N MET A 269 20.88 4.79 4.24
CA MET A 269 21.68 3.57 4.50
C MET A 269 23.17 3.89 4.60
#